data_AF-A0A937ZU28-F1
#
_entry.id   AF-A0A937ZU28-F1
#
_cell.length_a   1.000
_cell.length_b   1.000
_cell.length_c   1.000
_cell.angle_alpha   90.00
_cell.angle_beta   90.00
_cell.angle_gamma   90.00
#
_symmetry.space_group_name_H-M   'P 1'
#
loop_
_entity.id
_entity.type
_entity.pdbx_description
1 polymer ?
#
loop_
_entity_poly.entity_id
_entity_poly.type
_entity_poly.pdbx_seq_one_letter_code
_entity_poly.pdbx_strand_id
1 'polypeptide(L)' 'MNGSLASLRPDLTLIAQNVAPGSKVLDVGCGDGALMLALRDERHCDARGLEIDPANVA' A
#
# COMPACT_ATOMS: atom_id res chain seq x y z
N MET A 1 -9.11 -1.73 -9.61
CA MET A 1 -8.84 -0.27 -9.68
C MET A 1 -7.34 -0.09 -9.59
N ASN A 2 -6.71 0.70 -10.45
CA ASN A 2 -5.26 0.89 -10.46
C ASN A 2 -4.85 1.71 -9.23
N GLY A 3 -3.99 1.17 -8.36
CA GLY A 3 -3.53 1.87 -7.16
C GLY A 3 -2.42 2.86 -7.51
N SER A 4 -2.76 4.01 -8.09
CA SER A 4 -1.75 5.01 -8.42
C SER A 4 -1.44 5.93 -7.25
N LEU A 5 -0.16 6.31 -7.04
CA LEU A 5 0.29 7.28 -6.03
C LEU A 5 -0.42 8.62 -6.15
N ALA A 6 -0.84 9.01 -7.36
CA ALA A 6 -1.58 10.23 -7.63
C ALA A 6 -3.06 10.19 -7.20
N SER A 7 -3.60 8.98 -7.02
CA SER A 7 -4.99 8.74 -6.58
C SER A 7 -5.13 8.39 -5.10
N LEU A 8 -4.01 8.26 -4.38
CA LEU A 8 -3.99 7.95 -2.96
C LEU A 8 -4.39 9.15 -2.11
N ARG A 9 -4.88 8.85 -0.90
CA ARG A 9 -5.00 9.85 0.15
C ARG A 9 -3.62 10.47 0.42
N PRO A 10 -3.49 11.79 0.63
CA PRO A 10 -2.18 12.47 0.64
C PRO A 10 -1.16 11.93 1.65
N ASP A 11 -1.63 11.44 2.79
CA ASP A 11 -0.81 10.79 3.82
C ASP A 11 -0.23 9.46 3.33
N LEU A 12 -1.02 8.64 2.63
CA LEU A 12 -0.55 7.39 2.04
C LEU A 12 0.48 7.65 0.93
N THR A 13 0.29 8.70 0.12
CA THR A 13 1.28 9.13 -0.87
C THR A 13 2.60 9.50 -0.20
N LEU A 14 2.57 10.25 0.90
CA LEU A 14 3.78 10.63 1.65
C LEU A 14 4.49 9.41 2.25
N ILE A 15 3.74 8.47 2.84
CA ILE A 15 4.29 7.21 3.35
C ILE A 15 4.97 6.45 2.21
N ALA A 16 4.28 6.29 1.09
CA ALA A 16 4.81 5.55 -0.05
C ALA A 16 6.10 6.17 -0.59
N GLN A 17 6.20 7.51 -0.67
CA GLN A 17 7.42 8.22 -1.08
C GLN A 17 8.63 7.93 -0.19
N ASN A 18 8.40 7.67 1.10
CA ASN A 18 9.46 7.35 2.06
C ASN A 18 9.90 5.87 2.02
N VAL A 19 9.15 4.99 1.37
CA VAL A 19 9.56 3.59 1.17
C VAL A 19 10.56 3.51 0.02
N ALA A 20 11.67 2.80 0.19
CA ALA A 20 12.64 2.59 -0.88
C ALA A 20 12.09 1.62 -1.94
N PRO A 21 12.36 1.83 -3.25
CA PRO A 21 11.92 0.89 -4.28
C PRO A 21 12.46 -0.52 -4.06
N GLY A 22 11.69 -1.55 -4.39
CA GLY A 22 12.09 -2.95 -4.22
C GLY A 22 12.08 -3.46 -2.77
N SER A 23 11.59 -2.67 -1.82
CA SER A 23 11.50 -3.07 -0.41
C SER A 23 10.50 -4.21 -0.20
N LYS A 24 10.71 -4.99 0.87
CA LYS A 24 9.69 -5.87 1.43
C LYS A 24 8.91 -5.09 2.48
N VAL A 25 7.58 -5.01 2.34
CA VAL A 25 6.72 -4.16 3.18
C VAL A 25 5.59 -5.00 3.78
N LEU A 26 5.35 -4.82 5.07
CA LEU A 26 4.16 -5.31 5.77
C LEU A 26 3.30 -4.10 6.15
N ASP A 27 2.09 -4.05 5.62
CA ASP A 27 1.09 -3.01 5.92
C ASP A 27 0.11 -3.53 6.97
N VAL A 28 0.12 -2.92 8.16
CA VAL A 28 -0.69 -3.35 9.32
C VAL A 28 -1.90 -2.43 9.43
N GLY A 29 -3.09 -3.02 9.38
CA GLY A 29 -4.33 -2.27 9.19
C GLY A 29 -4.46 -1.81 7.74
N CYS A 30 -4.21 -2.71 6.79
CA CYS A 30 -4.08 -2.36 5.37
C CYS A 30 -5.40 -1.89 4.74
N GLY A 31 -6.55 -2.11 5.40
CA GLY A 31 -7.86 -1.76 4.86
C GLY A 31 -8.04 -2.29 3.44
N ASP A 32 -8.46 -1.41 2.52
CA ASP A 32 -8.67 -1.73 1.10
C ASP A 32 -7.40 -2.04 0.29
N GLY A 33 -6.22 -1.93 0.89
CA GLY A 33 -4.94 -2.25 0.25
C GLY A 33 -4.45 -1.21 -0.75
N ALA A 34 -5.02 0.00 -0.80
CA ALA A 34 -4.63 1.03 -1.77
C ALA A 34 -3.14 1.39 -1.68
N LEU A 35 -2.58 1.50 -0.47
CA LEU A 35 -1.15 1.77 -0.26
C LEU A 35 -0.28 0.63 -0.81
N MET A 36 -0.63 -0.62 -0.51
CA MET A 36 0.11 -1.78 -1.00
C MET A 36 0.10 -1.86 -2.53
N LEU A 37 -1.04 -1.58 -3.16
CA LEU A 37 -1.16 -1.56 -4.62
C LEU A 37 -0.18 -0.54 -5.22
N ALA A 38 -0.12 0.67 -4.68
CA ALA A 38 0.80 1.70 -5.15
C ALA A 38 2.28 1.34 -4.90
N LEU A 39 2.60 0.75 -3.75
CA LEU A 39 3.95 0.29 -3.45
C LEU A 39 4.41 -0.83 -4.38
N ARG A 40 3.51 -1.74 -4.74
CA ARG A 40 3.79 -2.82 -5.69
C ARG A 40 3.94 -2.28 -7.12
N ASP A 41 2.96 -1.51 -7.58
CA ASP A 41 2.83 -1.14 -8.98
C ASP A 41 3.82 -0.03 -9.37
N GLU A 42 4.06 0.95 -8.49
CA GLU A 42 4.92 2.10 -8.81
C GLU A 42 6.29 2.04 -8.16
N ARG A 43 6.44 1.31 -7.04
CA ARG A 43 7.72 1.22 -6.31
C ARG A 43 8.33 -0.18 -6.35
N HIS A 44 7.71 -1.13 -7.06
CA HIS A 44 8.17 -2.51 -7.22
C HIS A 44 8.43 -3.22 -5.88
N CYS A 45 7.69 -2.86 -4.83
CA CYS A 45 7.82 -3.48 -3.53
C CYS A 45 7.09 -4.83 -3.47
N ASP A 46 7.62 -5.76 -2.66
CA ASP A 46 6.92 -6.96 -2.23
C ASP A 46 6.10 -6.60 -0.98
N ALA A 47 4.85 -6.18 -1.20
CA ALA A 47 3.95 -5.70 -0.16
C ALA A 47 2.91 -6.75 0.24
N ARG A 48 2.70 -6.93 1.55
CA ARG A 48 1.67 -7.81 2.13
C ARG A 48 0.87 -7.08 3.20
N GLY A 49 -0.40 -7.43 3.32
CA GLY A 49 -1.34 -6.80 4.23
C GLY A 49 -1.66 -7.70 5.41
N LEU A 50 -1.87 -7.09 6.57
CA LEU A 50 -2.45 -7.72 7.74
C LEU A 50 -3.61 -6.84 8.21
N GLU A 51 -4.79 -7.42 8.31
CA GLU A 51 -6.00 -6.74 8.78
C GLU A 51 -6.66 -7.59 9.86
N ILE A 52 -7.12 -6.93 10.93
CA ILE A 52 -7.76 -7.59 12.06
C ILE A 52 -9.24 -7.85 11.76
N ASP A 53 -9.86 -6.98 10.99
CA ASP A 53 -11.25 -7.12 10.57
C ASP A 53 -11.35 -7.88 9.24
N PRO A 54 -11.84 -9.12 9.22
CA PRO A 54 -11.99 -9.89 7.99
C PRO A 54 -12.94 -9.23 6.97
N ALA A 55 -13.80 -8.30 7.39
CA ALA A 55 -14.65 -7.54 6.46
C ALA A 55 -13.88 -6.49 5.65
N ASN A 56 -12.68 -6.11 6.11
CA ASN A 56 -11.84 -5.10 5.47
C ASN A 56 -10.74 -5.70 4.58
N VAL A 57 -10.68 -7.04 4.43
CA VAL A 57 -9.76 -7.71 3.51
C VAL A 57 -10.45 -7.88 2.15
N ALA A 58 -9.87 -7.31 1.09
CA ALA A 58 -10.35 -7.43 -0.29
C ALA A 58 -9.83 -8.69 -0.99
#